data_AF-A0A5Y6EVU3-F1
#
_entry.id   AF-A0A5Y6EVU3-F1
#
_cell.length_a   1.000
_cell.length_b   1.000
_cell.length_c   1.000
_cell.angle_alpha   90.00
_cell.angle_beta   90.00
_cell.angle_gamma   90.00
#
_symmetry.space_group_name_H-M   'P 1'
#
loop_
_entity.id
_entity.type
_entity.pdbx_description
1 polymer ?
#
loop_
_entity_poly.entity_id
_entity_poly.type
_entity_poly.pdbx_seq_one_letter_code
_entity_poly.pdbx_strand_id
1 'polypeptide(L)'
;MNYIDEYDINYSRYSFESLALAHPEMDIKGLWYCDFKYYVLIEKDETLTESDLQEFEKIQENHRIIGSPKLLLTQTIPNNAIKITGRENYEVALSFGAPYTDSELEYLLFQYINKKLHPFRYKLELPSLYLELSFSKQLTE
;
A
#
# COMPACT_ATOMS: atom_id res chain seq x y z
N MET A 1 29.83 0.13 -6.32
CA MET A 1 28.87 1.08 -5.71
C MET A 1 27.53 0.72 -6.31
N ASN A 2 26.77 -0.14 -5.62
CA ASN A 2 25.50 -0.66 -6.12
C ASN A 2 24.49 0.48 -6.09
N TYR A 3 24.14 1.00 -7.26
CA TYR A 3 23.08 1.99 -7.40
C TYR A 3 21.77 1.27 -7.11
N ILE A 4 21.27 1.41 -5.88
CA ILE A 4 19.95 0.92 -5.53
C ILE A 4 18.97 1.80 -6.31
N ASP A 5 18.09 1.18 -7.10
CA ASP A 5 17.11 1.92 -7.88
C ASP A 5 16.12 2.61 -6.92
N GLU A 6 16.04 3.93 -7.02
CA GLU A 6 15.16 4.76 -6.19
C GLU A 6 13.68 4.38 -6.40
N TYR A 7 13.33 3.91 -7.60
CA TYR A 7 12.00 3.38 -7.90
C TYR A 7 11.72 2.09 -7.10
N ASP A 8 12.70 1.19 -7.05
CA ASP A 8 12.59 -0.09 -6.33
C ASP A 8 12.51 0.12 -4.80
N ILE A 9 13.28 1.07 -4.26
CA ILE A 9 13.18 1.46 -2.85
C ILE A 9 11.79 2.01 -2.54
N ASN A 10 11.28 2.93 -3.36
CA ASN A 10 9.98 3.55 -3.13
C ASN A 10 8.82 2.55 -3.24
N TYR A 11 8.92 1.61 -4.18
CA TYR A 11 7.97 0.53 -4.30
C TYR A 11 7.99 -0.37 -3.07
N SER A 12 9.18 -0.81 -2.64
CA SER A 12 9.36 -1.65 -1.45
C SER A 12 8.89 -0.97 -0.16
N ARG A 13 9.13 0.35 -0.01
CA ARG A 13 8.62 1.16 1.12
C ARG A 13 7.10 1.16 1.15
N TYR A 14 6.45 1.38 0.01
CA TYR A 14 4.98 1.38 -0.08
C TYR A 14 4.38 0.03 0.33
N SER A 15 4.97 -1.07 -0.15
CA SER A 15 4.49 -2.41 0.21
C SER A 15 4.71 -2.73 1.69
N PHE A 16 5.83 -2.31 2.26
CA PHE A 16 6.10 -2.41 3.70
C PHE A 16 5.08 -1.60 4.53
N GLU A 17 4.82 -0.35 4.15
CA GLU A 17 3.85 0.53 4.82
C GLU A 17 2.44 -0.07 4.77
N SER A 18 2.04 -0.61 3.62
CA SER A 18 0.75 -1.29 3.43
C SER A 18 0.61 -2.53 4.33
N LEU A 19 1.68 -3.34 4.43
CA LEU A 19 1.71 -4.51 5.31
C LEU A 19 1.56 -4.10 6.79
N ALA A 20 2.31 -3.09 7.23
CA ALA A 20 2.28 -2.62 8.61
C ALA A 20 0.91 -2.04 9.00
N LEU A 21 0.21 -1.42 8.05
CA LEU A 21 -1.15 -0.94 8.25
C LEU A 21 -2.20 -2.06 8.27
N ALA A 22 -2.01 -3.10 7.45
CA ALA A 22 -2.94 -4.24 7.39
C ALA A 22 -2.83 -5.17 8.60
N HIS A 23 -1.64 -5.24 9.22
CA HIS A 23 -1.32 -6.17 10.30
C HIS A 23 -0.80 -5.44 11.57
N PRO A 24 -1.62 -4.60 12.22
CA PRO A 24 -1.22 -3.87 13.43
C PRO A 24 -0.90 -4.78 14.62
N GLU A 25 -1.33 -6.04 14.58
CA GLU A 25 -1.01 -7.07 15.58
C GLU A 25 0.45 -7.58 15.52
N MET A 26 1.16 -7.32 14.42
CA MET A 26 2.54 -7.77 14.23
C MET A 26 3.55 -6.72 14.74
N ASP A 27 4.56 -7.16 15.50
CA ASP A 27 5.63 -6.27 15.96
C ASP A 27 6.71 -6.07 14.89
N ILE A 28 6.35 -5.28 13.87
CA ILE A 28 7.20 -4.99 12.72
C ILE A 28 8.23 -3.93 13.07
N LYS A 29 9.52 -4.27 13.01
CA LYS A 29 10.64 -3.38 13.39
C LYS A 29 11.16 -2.49 12.26
N GLY A 30 10.84 -2.83 11.01
CA GLY A 30 11.22 -2.03 9.84
C GLY A 30 11.53 -2.83 8.58
N LEU A 31 12.13 -2.13 7.62
CA LEU A 31 12.55 -2.63 6.31
C LEU A 31 14.07 -2.49 6.16
N TRP A 32 14.72 -3.51 5.61
CA TRP A 32 16.16 -3.53 5.35
C TRP A 32 16.46 -4.00 3.94
N TYR A 33 17.58 -3.54 3.37
CA TYR A 33 18.07 -3.95 2.05
C TYR A 33 19.44 -4.61 2.16
N CYS A 34 19.61 -5.76 1.52
CA CYS A 34 20.88 -6.46 1.43
C CYS A 34 20.94 -7.31 0.16
N ASP A 35 22.03 -7.24 -0.60
CA ASP A 35 22.29 -8.11 -1.76
C ASP A 35 21.09 -8.26 -2.72
N PHE A 36 20.50 -7.13 -3.12
CA PHE A 36 19.35 -7.05 -4.04
C PHE A 36 18.07 -7.70 -3.51
N LYS A 37 17.95 -7.82 -2.19
CA LYS A 37 16.76 -8.31 -1.49
C LYS A 37 16.38 -7.34 -0.40
N TYR A 38 15.08 -7.27 -0.13
CA TYR A 38 14.58 -6.55 1.03
C TYR A 38 14.04 -7.53 2.07
N TYR A 39 14.17 -7.12 3.32
CA TYR A 39 13.88 -7.91 4.51
C TYR A 39 12.99 -7.09 5.43
N VAL A 40 11.95 -7.70 5.97
CA VAL A 40 11.12 -7.11 7.02
C VAL A 40 11.39 -7.91 8.29
N LEU A 41 11.84 -7.21 9.33
CA LEU A 41 12.03 -7.82 10.64
C LEU A 41 10.71 -7.73 11.40
N ILE A 42 10.19 -8.89 11.80
CA ILE A 42 9.03 -9.03 12.67
C ILE A 42 9.54 -9.72 13.93
N GLU A 43 9.44 -9.05 15.06
CA GLU A 43 9.74 -9.67 16.35
C GLU A 43 8.50 -10.43 16.84
N LYS A 44 8.75 -11.58 17.44
CA LYS A 44 7.75 -12.36 18.16
C LYS A 44 8.40 -12.81 19.45
N ASP A 45 7.73 -12.58 20.58
CA ASP A 45 8.23 -12.97 21.90
C ASP A 45 8.34 -14.50 22.05
N GLU A 46 7.60 -15.25 21.24
CA GLU A 46 7.57 -16.70 21.23
C GLU A 46 8.35 -17.30 20.05
N THR A 47 8.80 -18.54 20.23
CA THR A 47 9.46 -19.31 19.16
C THR A 47 8.54 -19.41 17.95
N LEU A 48 9.05 -19.04 16.77
CA LEU A 48 8.32 -19.19 15.50
C LEU A 48 7.88 -20.65 15.31
N THR A 49 6.59 -20.84 15.11
CA THR A 49 6.00 -22.14 14.80
C THR A 49 5.82 -22.30 13.29
N GLU A 50 5.61 -23.53 12.84
CA GLU A 50 5.32 -23.80 11.43
C GLU A 50 3.97 -23.24 10.98
N SER A 51 3.01 -23.09 11.89
CA SER A 51 1.75 -22.40 11.63
C SER A 51 1.97 -20.92 11.34
N ASP A 52 2.86 -20.26 12.10
CA ASP A 52 3.21 -18.86 11.87
C ASP A 52 3.81 -18.70 10.47
N LEU A 53 4.75 -19.58 10.09
CA LEU A 53 5.36 -19.56 8.75
C LEU A 53 4.31 -19.69 7.64
N GLN A 54 3.33 -20.58 7.79
CA GLN A 54 2.24 -20.75 6.82
C GLN A 54 1.31 -19.53 6.74
N GLU A 55 1.01 -18.90 7.87
CA GLU A 55 0.24 -17.67 7.91
C GLU A 55 0.98 -16.53 7.20
N PHE A 56 2.28 -16.41 7.43
CA PHE A 56 3.13 -15.43 6.76
C PHE A 56 3.25 -15.67 5.25
N GLU A 57 3.37 -16.92 4.81
CA GLU A 57 3.34 -17.26 3.38
C GLU A 57 2.01 -16.84 2.74
N LYS A 58 0.87 -17.08 3.41
CA LYS A 58 -0.44 -16.61 2.94
C LYS A 58 -0.52 -15.09 2.87
N ILE A 59 0.04 -14.39 3.84
CA ILE A 59 0.10 -12.92 3.83
C ILE A 59 0.91 -12.42 2.63
N GLN A 60 2.04 -13.06 2.32
CA GLN A 60 2.83 -12.77 1.12
C GLN A 60 2.07 -12.99 -0.18
N GLU A 61 1.31 -14.09 -0.27
CA GLU A 61 0.50 -14.40 -1.46
C GLU A 61 -0.65 -13.40 -1.65
N ASN A 62 -1.34 -13.05 -0.56
CA ASN A 62 -2.49 -12.13 -0.58
C ASN A 62 -2.08 -10.68 -0.85
N HIS A 63 -0.92 -10.25 -0.33
CA HIS A 63 -0.41 -8.90 -0.54
C HIS A 63 0.43 -8.76 -1.81
N ARG A 64 0.43 -9.79 -2.67
CA ARG A 64 1.13 -9.94 -3.96
C ARG A 64 1.88 -8.68 -4.42
N ILE A 65 3.05 -8.51 -3.84
CA ILE A 65 3.95 -7.40 -4.13
C ILE A 65 4.60 -7.70 -5.49
N ILE A 66 4.08 -7.13 -6.58
CA ILE A 66 4.62 -7.34 -7.93
C ILE A 66 5.96 -6.60 -8.03
N GLY A 67 7.07 -7.29 -7.73
CA GLY A 67 8.42 -6.80 -8.03
C GLY A 67 9.45 -7.03 -6.93
N SER A 68 9.15 -6.75 -5.68
CA SER A 68 10.03 -6.95 -4.51
C SER A 68 9.31 -6.44 -3.25
N PRO A 69 9.36 -7.11 -2.08
CA PRO A 69 10.26 -8.20 -1.69
C PRO A 69 9.56 -9.52 -1.32
N LYS A 70 10.31 -10.63 -1.41
CA LYS A 70 10.04 -11.82 -0.58
C LYS A 70 10.19 -11.38 0.87
N LEU A 71 9.10 -11.32 1.63
CA LEU A 71 9.13 -11.08 3.06
C LEU A 71 9.87 -12.26 3.71
N LEU A 72 11.19 -12.17 3.83
CA LEU A 72 11.94 -13.16 4.60
C LEU A 72 11.82 -12.76 6.05
N LEU A 73 10.86 -13.37 6.74
CA LEU A 73 10.86 -13.39 8.19
C LEU A 73 12.16 -14.05 8.64
N THR A 74 12.97 -13.27 9.29
CA THR A 74 14.20 -13.73 9.91
C THR A 74 14.24 -13.13 11.30
N GLN A 75 14.62 -13.93 12.30
CA GLN A 75 14.92 -13.42 13.64
C GLN A 75 16.14 -12.49 13.62
N THR A 76 16.96 -12.57 12.56
CA THR A 76 18.22 -11.84 12.45
C THR A 76 18.40 -11.24 11.08
N ILE A 77 18.76 -9.97 11.03
CA ILE A 77 19.04 -9.27 9.79
C ILE A 77 20.47 -9.63 9.32
N PRO A 78 20.74 -9.79 8.00
CA PRO A 78 22.09 -10.00 7.50
C PRO A 78 23.08 -8.92 7.99
N ASN A 79 24.32 -9.30 8.28
CA ASN A 79 25.34 -8.42 8.89
C ASN A 79 25.69 -7.16 8.07
N ASN A 80 25.31 -7.11 6.80
CA ASN A 80 25.54 -6.02 5.85
C ASN A 80 24.24 -5.34 5.37
N ALA A 81 23.09 -5.65 5.98
CA ALA A 81 21.84 -5.04 5.57
C ALA A 81 21.74 -3.59 6.02
N ILE A 82 21.24 -2.73 5.13
CA ILE A 82 21.05 -1.32 5.36
C ILE A 82 19.58 -1.10 5.74
N LYS A 83 19.32 -0.45 6.88
CA LYS A 83 17.96 -0.08 7.27
C LYS A 83 17.42 0.96 6.29
N ILE A 84 16.25 0.70 5.72
CA ILE A 84 15.51 1.67 4.93
C ILE A 84 14.65 2.50 5.88
N THR A 85 14.80 3.81 5.81
CA THR A 85 13.99 4.73 6.59
C THR A 85 12.55 4.75 6.06
N GLY A 86 11.58 4.76 6.99
CA GLY A 86 10.18 5.01 6.64
C GLY A 86 10.00 6.37 5.99
N ARG A 87 8.88 6.60 5.30
CA ARG A 87 8.56 7.91 4.73
C ARG A 87 8.25 8.92 5.83
N GLU A 88 8.76 10.13 5.64
CA GLU A 88 8.29 11.29 6.40
C GLU A 88 6.85 11.62 5.99
N ASN A 89 6.08 12.26 6.89
CA ASN A 89 4.67 12.55 6.65
C ASN A 89 4.41 13.30 5.33
N TYR A 90 5.32 14.19 4.92
CA TYR A 90 5.20 14.92 3.66
C TYR A 90 5.49 14.04 2.43
N GLU A 91 6.40 13.08 2.53
CA GLU A 91 6.68 12.11 1.46
C GLU A 91 5.49 11.17 1.27
N VAL A 92 4.86 10.76 2.37
CA VAL A 92 3.61 10.00 2.35
C VAL A 92 2.51 10.80 1.64
N ALA A 93 2.30 12.07 2.03
CA ALA A 93 1.33 12.94 1.39
C ALA A 93 1.57 13.13 -0.12
N LEU A 94 2.84 13.25 -0.54
CA LEU A 94 3.20 13.32 -1.96
C LEU A 94 2.95 12.00 -2.69
N SER A 95 3.14 10.85 -2.03
CA SER A 95 2.95 9.51 -2.62
C SER A 95 1.49 9.15 -2.88
N PHE A 96 0.56 9.65 -2.07
CA PHE A 96 -0.88 9.51 -2.31
C PHE A 96 -1.44 10.60 -3.24
N GLY A 97 -0.60 11.56 -3.65
CA GLY A 97 -1.00 12.74 -4.38
C GLY A 97 -1.71 13.78 -3.51
N ALA A 98 -1.93 14.97 -4.07
CA ALA A 98 -2.84 15.92 -3.43
C ALA A 98 -4.27 15.36 -3.49
N PRO A 99 -5.07 15.46 -2.40
CA PRO A 99 -6.49 15.14 -2.48
C PRO A 99 -7.11 15.99 -3.59
N TYR A 100 -7.90 15.35 -4.46
CA TYR A 100 -8.65 16.09 -5.48
C TYR A 100 -9.51 17.14 -4.79
N THR A 101 -9.44 18.36 -5.30
CA THR A 101 -10.44 19.38 -4.98
C THR A 101 -11.80 18.92 -5.49
N ASP A 102 -12.88 19.45 -4.90
CA ASP A 102 -14.25 19.14 -5.36
C ASP A 102 -14.40 19.38 -6.87
N SER A 103 -13.76 20.43 -7.40
CA SER A 103 -13.79 20.76 -8.83
C SER A 103 -13.03 19.76 -9.71
N GLU A 104 -11.89 19.25 -9.25
CA GLU A 104 -11.14 18.22 -10.00
C GLU A 104 -11.88 16.88 -9.99
N LEU A 105 -12.47 16.51 -8.85
CA LEU A 105 -13.31 15.32 -8.76
C LEU A 105 -14.52 15.45 -9.69
N GLU A 106 -15.23 16.59 -9.65
CA GLU A 106 -16.37 16.85 -10.54
C GLU A 106 -15.94 16.75 -12.01
N TYR A 107 -14.85 17.40 -12.40
CA TYR A 107 -14.32 17.33 -13.76
C TYR A 107 -14.04 15.90 -14.21
N LEU A 108 -13.36 15.09 -13.38
CA LEU A 108 -13.07 13.69 -13.69
C LEU A 108 -14.35 12.88 -13.84
N LEU A 109 -15.31 13.01 -12.91
CA LEU A 109 -16.60 12.33 -13.01
C LEU A 109 -17.32 12.70 -14.31
N PHE A 110 -17.29 13.99 -14.71
CA PHE A 110 -17.89 14.43 -15.97
C PHE A 110 -17.22 13.83 -17.22
N GLN A 111 -15.91 13.59 -17.17
CA GLN A 111 -15.18 12.97 -18.29
C GLN A 111 -15.44 11.47 -18.41
N TYR A 112 -15.41 10.75 -17.28
CA TYR A 112 -15.47 9.28 -17.27
C TYR A 112 -16.89 8.72 -17.28
N ILE A 113 -17.87 9.45 -16.74
CA ILE A 113 -19.28 9.02 -16.78
C ILE A 113 -19.85 9.28 -18.18
N ASN A 114 -20.50 8.26 -18.74
CA ASN A 114 -21.15 8.35 -20.04
C ASN A 114 -22.07 9.58 -20.13
N LYS A 115 -21.82 10.45 -21.11
CA LYS A 115 -22.57 11.71 -21.35
C LYS A 115 -24.09 11.54 -21.38
N LYS A 116 -24.61 10.38 -21.75
CA LYS A 116 -26.05 10.10 -21.75
C LYS A 116 -26.67 10.15 -20.35
N LEU A 117 -25.89 9.81 -19.32
CA LEU A 117 -26.29 9.76 -17.92
C LEU A 117 -26.22 11.14 -17.23
N HIS A 118 -25.77 12.17 -17.95
CA HIS A 118 -25.74 13.52 -17.43
C HIS A 118 -27.13 14.19 -17.52
N PRO A 119 -27.46 15.09 -16.58
CA PRO A 119 -26.69 15.44 -15.39
C PRO A 119 -26.81 14.36 -14.29
N PHE A 120 -25.77 14.26 -13.45
CA PHE A 120 -25.77 13.42 -12.24
C PHE A 120 -25.47 14.28 -11.01
N ARG A 121 -25.79 13.75 -9.84
CA ARG A 121 -25.38 14.30 -8.54
C ARG A 121 -24.45 13.29 -7.87
N TYR A 122 -23.52 13.78 -7.07
CA TYR A 122 -22.71 12.92 -6.23
C TYR A 122 -22.80 13.36 -4.77
N LYS A 123 -22.68 12.39 -3.86
CA LYS A 123 -22.58 12.63 -2.43
C LYS A 123 -21.36 11.87 -1.91
N LEU A 124 -20.48 12.60 -1.24
CA LEU A 124 -19.34 12.05 -0.52
C LEU A 124 -19.58 12.33 0.97
N GLU A 125 -19.82 11.28 1.76
CA GLU A 125 -19.88 11.40 3.22
C GLU A 125 -18.57 10.86 3.79
N LEU A 126 -17.76 11.69 4.43
CA LEU A 126 -16.60 11.21 5.17
C LEU A 126 -17.06 10.62 6.51
N PRO A 127 -16.49 9.48 6.97
CA PRO A 127 -15.30 8.79 6.46
C PRO A 127 -15.60 7.63 5.48
N SER A 128 -16.75 7.63 4.80
CA SER A 128 -17.12 6.52 3.90
C SER A 128 -16.15 6.38 2.73
N LEU A 129 -15.76 5.14 2.45
CA LEU A 129 -14.84 4.76 1.36
C LEU A 129 -15.51 4.68 -0.02
N TYR A 130 -16.76 5.14 -0.15
CA TYR A 130 -17.50 5.08 -1.41
C TYR A 130 -18.08 6.44 -1.79
N LEU A 131 -18.14 6.68 -3.10
CA LEU A 131 -18.79 7.83 -3.71
C LEU A 131 -20.16 7.40 -4.25
N GLU A 132 -21.24 8.00 -3.75
CA GLU A 132 -22.59 7.70 -4.25
C GLU A 132 -22.94 8.61 -5.42
N LEU A 133 -23.31 8.02 -6.57
CA LEU A 133 -23.76 8.73 -7.76
C LEU A 133 -25.26 8.55 -7.96
N SER A 134 -25.99 9.65 -8.05
CA SER A 134 -27.43 9.67 -8.33
C SER A 134 -27.68 10.23 -9.72
N PHE A 135 -28.35 9.45 -10.56
CA PHE A 135 -28.67 9.82 -11.94
C PHE A 135 -30.14 10.20 -12.06
N SER A 136 -30.44 11.30 -12.76
CA SER A 136 -31.84 11.69 -13.02
C SER A 136 -32.51 10.86 -14.11
N LYS A 137 -31.73 10.11 -14.90
CA LYS A 137 -32.23 9.26 -15.99
C LYS A 137 -32.14 7.79 -15.57
N GLN A 138 -33.22 7.04 -15.77
CA GLN A 138 -33.17 5.59 -15.65
C GLN A 138 -32.34 5.00 -16.78
N LEU A 139 -31.46 4.06 -16.43
CA LEU A 139 -30.81 3.19 -17.39
C LEU A 139 -31.90 2.29 -18.01
N THR A 140 -32.25 2.53 -19.27
CA THR A 140 -32.99 1.54 -20.06
C THR A 140 -32.00 0.50 -20.58
N GLU A 141 -32.38 -0.77 -20.50
CA GLU A 141 -31.63 -1.92 -21.04
C GLU A 141 -31.19 -1.72 -22.50
#